data_AF-A0A7X6L024-F1
#
_entry.id   AF-A0A7X6L024-F1
#
_cell.length_a   1.000
_cell.length_b   1.000
_cell.length_c   1.000
_cell.angle_alpha   90.00
_cell.angle_beta   90.00
_cell.angle_gamma   90.00
#
_symmetry.space_group_name_H-M   'P 1'
#
loop_
_entity.id
_entity.type
_entity.pdbx_description
1 polymer ?
#
loop_
_entity_poly.entity_id
_entity_poly.type
_entity_poly.pdbx_seq_one_letter_code
_entity_poly.pdbx_strand_id
1 'polypeptide(L)'
;MSPELAVELRRLEQEGRTGVLRAGDGAFHLAEGAIVSADCRRTTGLDRLVVEAGVATAEDWRRAGAGDPGRVLGRPRLETLAMLSVFDAAYFLLASPAVPEFRPAPPHWLAPVCHIAPRALVQECARRGDPESGPWPADLVDRVPVVPVRRVRRRRLVLTGGQAEVLAAADARRSVAGIGRELGRTTYGCLVAVRDLTAAGLIEPPAGTSVPVAARPVAPEPVTDEPVAVAAVSAEPGRLPRRRGRHSAPVPVAERSEPPDRDLLVRLQAALEELA
;
A
#
# COMPACT_ATOMS: atom_id res chain seq x y z
N MET A 1 11.09 3.27 -13.10
CA MET A 1 10.02 4.28 -13.30
C MET A 1 9.91 4.59 -14.79
N SER A 2 8.70 4.65 -15.36
CA SER A 2 8.42 4.92 -16.78
C SER A 2 8.72 6.37 -17.15
N PRO A 3 9.74 6.62 -17.99
CA PRO A 3 10.10 7.98 -18.39
C PRO A 3 9.04 8.58 -19.34
N GLU A 4 8.43 7.76 -20.20
CA GLU A 4 7.42 8.21 -21.18
C GLU A 4 6.19 8.79 -20.49
N LEU A 5 5.64 8.08 -19.50
CA LEU A 5 4.49 8.56 -18.73
C LEU A 5 4.81 9.86 -17.97
N ALA A 6 6.01 9.96 -17.38
CA ALA A 6 6.43 11.18 -16.67
C ALA A 6 6.62 12.39 -17.61
N VAL A 7 7.10 12.16 -18.83
CA VAL A 7 7.24 13.19 -19.88
C VAL A 7 5.85 13.66 -20.34
N GLU A 8 4.95 12.74 -20.63
CA GLU A 8 3.60 13.09 -21.10
C GLU A 8 2.80 13.83 -20.01
N LEU A 9 2.88 13.39 -18.75
CA LEU A 9 2.28 14.10 -17.62
C LEU A 9 2.78 15.55 -17.50
N ARG A 10 4.08 15.78 -17.67
CA ARG A 10 4.66 17.13 -17.65
C ARG A 10 4.18 17.98 -18.82
N ARG A 11 4.06 17.39 -20.01
CA ARG A 11 3.54 18.06 -21.20
C ARG A 11 2.09 18.51 -20.96
N LEU A 12 1.23 17.62 -20.48
CA LEU A 12 -0.18 17.92 -20.21
C LEU A 12 -0.35 18.98 -19.12
N GLU A 13 0.53 19.00 -18.11
CA GLU A 13 0.62 20.07 -17.10
C GLU A 13 0.89 21.42 -17.76
N GLN A 14 1.92 21.50 -18.59
CA GLN A 14 2.34 22.75 -19.26
C GLN A 14 1.32 23.27 -20.25
N GLU A 15 0.64 22.37 -20.96
CA GLU A 15 -0.40 22.69 -21.94
C GLU A 15 -1.78 22.95 -21.29
N GLY A 16 -1.92 22.78 -19.96
CA GLY A 16 -3.19 23.00 -19.25
C GLY A 16 -4.31 22.07 -19.72
N ARG A 17 -3.99 20.81 -20.07
CA ARG A 17 -4.94 19.92 -20.74
C ARG A 17 -5.98 19.35 -19.76
N THR A 18 -7.21 19.23 -20.25
CA THR A 18 -8.31 18.54 -19.56
C THR A 18 -8.68 17.28 -20.32
N GLY A 19 -8.71 16.15 -19.63
CA GLY A 19 -9.03 14.86 -20.23
C GLY A 19 -8.52 13.67 -19.43
N VAL A 20 -8.39 12.53 -20.10
CA VAL A 20 -7.95 11.27 -19.48
C VAL A 20 -6.67 10.80 -20.14
N LEU A 21 -5.64 10.55 -19.33
CA LEU A 21 -4.40 9.91 -19.73
C LEU A 21 -4.42 8.45 -19.29
N ARG A 22 -4.60 7.52 -20.23
CA ARG A 22 -4.55 6.07 -19.96
C ARG A 22 -3.11 5.59 -19.95
N ALA A 23 -2.76 4.73 -19.00
CA ALA A 23 -1.47 4.06 -18.96
C ALA A 23 -1.64 2.67 -18.33
N GLY A 24 -1.30 1.62 -19.09
CA GLY A 24 -1.33 0.24 -18.60
C GLY A 24 -2.72 -0.16 -18.07
N ASP A 25 -2.78 -0.48 -16.77
CA ASP A 25 -3.97 -0.96 -16.08
C ASP A 25 -4.74 0.14 -15.33
N GLY A 26 -4.55 1.40 -15.71
CA GLY A 26 -5.22 2.54 -15.08
C GLY A 26 -5.19 3.82 -15.90
N ALA A 27 -5.54 4.92 -15.24
CA ALA A 27 -5.62 6.24 -15.86
C ALA A 27 -5.42 7.38 -14.86
N PHE A 28 -4.98 8.52 -15.38
CA PHE A 28 -5.04 9.83 -14.71
C PHE A 28 -6.13 10.67 -15.36
N HIS A 29 -6.92 11.35 -14.53
CA HIS A 29 -7.90 12.33 -14.98
C HIS A 29 -7.33 13.72 -14.70
N LEU A 30 -7.27 14.55 -15.73
CA LEU A 30 -6.72 15.89 -15.66
C LEU A 30 -7.80 16.94 -15.87
N ALA A 31 -7.70 18.03 -15.13
CA ALA A 31 -8.44 19.27 -15.35
C ALA A 31 -7.46 20.44 -15.31
N GLU A 32 -7.39 21.21 -16.39
CA GLU A 32 -6.53 22.40 -16.51
C GLU A 32 -5.06 22.08 -16.17
N GLY A 33 -4.57 20.91 -16.59
CA GLY A 33 -3.20 20.45 -16.34
C GLY A 33 -2.94 19.86 -14.94
N ALA A 34 -3.89 19.94 -14.01
CA ALA A 34 -3.80 19.30 -12.70
C ALA A 34 -4.41 17.89 -12.73
N ILE A 35 -3.81 16.93 -12.00
CA ILE A 35 -4.42 15.62 -11.76
C ILE A 35 -5.49 15.77 -10.70
N VAL A 36 -6.72 15.38 -11.05
CA VAL A 36 -7.89 15.49 -10.18
C VAL A 36 -8.44 14.15 -9.71
N SER A 37 -8.02 13.07 -10.37
CA SER A 37 -8.33 11.69 -10.00
C SER A 37 -7.36 10.75 -10.70
N ALA A 38 -7.15 9.56 -10.15
CA ALA A 38 -6.45 8.48 -10.83
C ALA A 38 -6.99 7.14 -10.34
N ASP A 39 -6.97 6.15 -11.22
CA ASP A 39 -7.37 4.78 -10.93
C ASP A 39 -6.32 3.81 -11.46
N CYS A 40 -6.11 2.72 -10.73
CA CYS A 40 -5.23 1.62 -11.13
C CYS A 40 -5.82 0.31 -10.60
N ARG A 41 -5.95 -0.71 -11.45
CA ARG A 41 -6.55 -2.00 -11.06
C ARG A 41 -5.82 -2.71 -9.91
N ARG A 42 -4.53 -2.41 -9.73
CA ARG A 42 -3.68 -2.90 -8.63
C ARG A 42 -3.90 -2.17 -7.30
N THR A 43 -4.68 -1.10 -7.27
CA THR A 43 -4.89 -0.28 -6.08
C THR A 43 -6.24 -0.48 -5.41
N THR A 44 -6.30 -0.15 -4.13
CA THR A 44 -7.59 0.05 -3.45
C THR A 44 -8.23 1.31 -4.01
N GLY A 45 -9.37 1.15 -4.68
CA GLY A 45 -10.10 2.28 -5.26
C GLY A 45 -10.57 3.27 -4.21
N LEU A 46 -10.69 4.53 -4.62
CA LEU A 46 -11.19 5.60 -3.76
C LEU A 46 -12.58 5.29 -3.20
N ASP A 47 -13.42 4.61 -3.98
CA ASP A 47 -14.73 4.09 -3.57
C ASP A 47 -14.66 3.23 -2.30
N ARG A 48 -13.66 2.35 -2.21
CA ARG A 48 -13.43 1.52 -1.04
C ARG A 48 -12.87 2.34 0.12
N LEU A 49 -11.92 3.22 -0.14
CA LEU A 49 -11.29 4.06 0.89
C LEU A 49 -12.31 4.96 1.59
N VAL A 50 -13.21 5.61 0.84
CA VAL A 50 -14.22 6.51 1.43
C VAL A 50 -15.28 5.76 2.25
N VAL A 51 -15.65 4.55 1.85
CA VAL A 51 -16.62 3.72 2.57
C VAL A 51 -16.02 3.25 3.88
N GLU A 52 -14.80 2.70 3.84
CA GLU A 52 -14.13 2.20 5.05
C GLU A 52 -13.74 3.32 6.02
N ALA A 53 -13.44 4.51 5.51
CA ALA A 53 -13.22 5.70 6.33
C ALA A 53 -14.53 6.34 6.86
N GLY A 54 -15.70 5.82 6.49
CA GLY A 54 -17.00 6.36 6.89
C GLY A 54 -17.32 7.75 6.32
N VAL A 55 -16.66 8.14 5.23
CA VAL A 55 -16.84 9.45 4.57
C VAL A 55 -18.11 9.47 3.72
N ALA A 56 -18.43 8.35 3.07
CA ALA A 56 -19.61 8.18 2.23
C ALA A 56 -20.10 6.74 2.27
N THR A 57 -21.40 6.51 2.05
CA THR A 57 -21.90 5.16 1.82
C THR A 57 -21.55 4.71 0.39
N ALA A 58 -21.58 3.40 0.14
CA ALA A 58 -21.41 2.87 -1.22
C ALA A 58 -22.48 3.39 -2.19
N GLU A 59 -23.68 3.70 -1.69
CA GLU A 59 -24.75 4.30 -2.49
C GLU A 59 -24.47 5.77 -2.83
N ASP A 60 -24.04 6.57 -1.84
CA ASP A 60 -23.63 7.96 -2.09
C ASP A 60 -22.53 8.02 -3.15
N TRP A 61 -21.55 7.10 -3.08
CA TRP A 61 -20.47 7.04 -4.06
C TRP A 61 -20.95 6.67 -5.46
N ARG A 62 -21.87 5.70 -5.59
CA ARG A 62 -22.47 5.36 -6.90
C ARG A 62 -23.25 6.53 -7.49
N ARG A 63 -24.02 7.25 -6.67
CA ARG A 63 -24.77 8.44 -7.10
C ARG A 63 -23.81 9.55 -7.55
N ALA A 64 -22.71 9.76 -6.84
CA ALA A 64 -21.67 10.71 -7.24
C ALA A 64 -21.11 10.40 -8.64
N GLY A 65 -20.74 9.15 -8.90
CA GLY A 65 -20.26 8.72 -10.22
C GLY A 65 -21.31 8.79 -11.33
N ALA A 66 -22.59 8.75 -11.00
CA ALA A 66 -23.70 8.90 -11.93
C ALA A 66 -24.10 10.37 -12.20
N GLY A 67 -23.41 11.34 -11.59
CA GLY A 67 -23.65 12.78 -11.81
C GLY A 67 -24.30 13.53 -10.65
N ASP A 68 -24.47 12.91 -9.47
CA ASP A 68 -24.96 13.56 -8.24
C ASP A 68 -23.90 13.54 -7.12
N PRO A 69 -22.79 14.30 -7.25
CA PRO A 69 -21.68 14.24 -6.29
C PRO A 69 -21.89 15.15 -5.06
N GLY A 70 -22.98 15.93 -5.00
CA GLY A 70 -23.17 16.98 -4.00
C GLY A 70 -23.11 16.51 -2.55
N ARG A 71 -23.53 15.27 -2.26
CA ARG A 71 -23.47 14.68 -0.91
C ARG A 71 -22.06 14.32 -0.45
N VAL A 72 -21.13 14.16 -1.39
CA VAL A 72 -19.77 13.68 -1.13
C VAL A 72 -18.76 14.83 -1.19
N LEU A 73 -18.88 15.74 -2.15
CA LEU A 73 -17.92 16.83 -2.38
C LEU A 73 -17.77 17.81 -1.21
N GLY A 74 -18.78 17.94 -0.35
CA GLY A 74 -18.72 18.79 0.85
C GLY A 74 -18.00 18.17 2.06
N ARG A 75 -17.42 16.98 1.94
CA ARG A 75 -16.77 16.27 3.05
C ARG A 75 -15.26 16.56 3.07
N PRO A 76 -14.70 17.25 4.07
CA PRO A 76 -13.28 17.63 4.08
C PRO A 76 -12.32 16.44 3.97
N ARG A 77 -12.69 15.28 4.52
CA ARG A 77 -11.87 14.05 4.44
C ARG A 77 -11.82 13.43 3.04
N LEU A 78 -12.73 13.81 2.13
CA LEU A 78 -12.72 13.32 0.76
C LEU A 78 -11.44 13.73 0.03
N GLU A 79 -11.04 15.00 0.15
CA GLU A 79 -9.85 15.54 -0.51
C GLU A 79 -8.60 14.72 -0.13
N THR A 80 -8.39 14.49 1.17
CA THR A 80 -7.25 13.69 1.63
C THR A 80 -7.27 12.27 1.07
N LEU A 81 -8.43 11.61 1.05
CA LEU A 81 -8.56 10.26 0.50
C LEU A 81 -8.36 10.23 -1.01
N ALA A 82 -8.86 11.24 -1.72
CA ALA A 82 -8.67 11.40 -3.16
C ALA A 82 -7.19 11.57 -3.49
N MET A 83 -6.49 12.45 -2.78
CA MET A 83 -5.04 12.61 -2.92
C MET A 83 -4.29 11.31 -2.63
N LEU A 84 -4.64 10.62 -1.55
CA LEU A 84 -4.05 9.31 -1.22
C LEU A 84 -4.27 8.28 -2.33
N SER A 85 -5.48 8.20 -2.90
CA SER A 85 -5.75 7.30 -4.03
C SER A 85 -4.96 7.67 -5.28
N VAL A 86 -4.77 8.96 -5.56
CA VAL A 86 -4.00 9.43 -6.69
C VAL A 86 -2.53 9.02 -6.55
N PHE A 87 -1.93 9.26 -5.38
CA PHE A 87 -0.56 8.85 -5.12
C PHE A 87 -0.37 7.33 -5.07
N ASP A 88 -1.40 6.60 -4.62
CA ASP A 88 -1.39 5.13 -4.62
C ASP A 88 -1.37 4.60 -6.07
N ALA A 89 -2.32 5.02 -6.90
CA ALA A 89 -2.38 4.65 -8.31
C ALA A 89 -1.11 5.06 -9.07
N ALA A 90 -0.66 6.30 -8.88
CA ALA A 90 0.51 6.84 -9.54
C ALA A 90 1.78 6.00 -9.34
N TYR A 91 2.03 5.54 -8.12
CA TYR A 91 3.21 4.74 -7.82
C TYR A 91 3.27 3.46 -8.67
N PHE A 92 2.14 2.79 -8.87
CA PHE A 92 2.05 1.56 -9.68
C PHE A 92 2.00 1.82 -11.19
N LEU A 93 1.33 2.89 -11.62
CA LEU A 93 1.26 3.27 -13.03
C LEU A 93 2.62 3.75 -13.55
N LEU A 94 3.35 4.55 -12.76
CA LEU A 94 4.72 4.98 -13.07
C LEU A 94 5.74 3.83 -13.00
N ALA A 95 5.39 2.67 -12.45
CA ALA A 95 6.21 1.47 -12.53
C ALA A 95 5.97 0.67 -13.82
N SER A 96 4.84 0.89 -14.51
CA SER A 96 4.47 0.15 -15.72
C SER A 96 5.16 0.71 -16.97
N PRO A 97 5.70 -0.12 -17.87
CA PRO A 97 6.30 0.33 -19.14
C PRO A 97 5.25 0.66 -20.22
N ALA A 98 3.99 0.90 -19.84
CA ALA A 98 2.92 1.13 -20.79
C ALA A 98 3.03 2.50 -21.47
N VAL A 99 2.74 2.53 -22.76
CA VAL A 99 2.68 3.76 -23.56
C VAL A 99 1.46 4.58 -23.12
N PRO A 100 1.64 5.87 -22.76
CA PRO A 100 0.53 6.72 -22.35
C PRO A 100 -0.33 7.17 -23.53
N GLU A 101 -1.66 7.13 -23.38
CA GLU A 101 -2.62 7.63 -24.36
C GLU A 101 -3.53 8.70 -23.77
N PHE A 102 -3.37 9.95 -24.21
CA PHE A 102 -4.24 11.05 -23.82
C PHE A 102 -5.48 11.15 -24.72
N ARG A 103 -6.66 11.35 -24.12
CA ARG A 103 -7.90 11.70 -24.82
C ARG A 103 -8.59 12.87 -24.12
N PRO A 104 -8.93 13.95 -24.85
CA PRO A 104 -9.78 15.01 -24.30
C PRO A 104 -11.11 14.44 -23.79
N ALA A 105 -11.53 14.91 -22.62
CA ALA A 105 -12.79 14.54 -21.98
C ALA A 105 -13.23 15.68 -21.05
N PRO A 106 -14.51 15.74 -20.65
CA PRO A 106 -14.94 16.64 -19.59
C PRO A 106 -14.15 16.41 -18.29
N PRO A 107 -13.99 17.44 -17.44
CA PRO A 107 -13.37 17.27 -16.12
C PRO A 107 -14.04 16.16 -15.32
N HIS A 108 -13.24 15.36 -14.62
CA HIS A 108 -13.76 14.40 -13.65
C HIS A 108 -14.52 15.14 -12.54
N TRP A 109 -15.58 14.53 -12.00
CA TRP A 109 -16.43 15.16 -10.97
C TRP A 109 -15.71 15.49 -9.65
N LEU A 110 -14.52 14.92 -9.43
CA LEU A 110 -13.60 15.24 -8.31
C LEU A 110 -12.76 16.51 -8.54
N ALA A 111 -12.83 17.12 -9.73
CA ALA A 111 -12.08 18.34 -10.02
C ALA A 111 -12.25 19.43 -8.95
N PRO A 112 -13.43 19.68 -8.35
CA PRO A 112 -13.58 20.72 -7.32
C PRO A 112 -12.85 20.45 -5.99
N VAL A 113 -12.32 19.24 -5.74
CA VAL A 113 -11.82 18.82 -4.42
C VAL A 113 -10.41 18.24 -4.43
N CYS A 114 -9.82 17.97 -5.60
CA CYS A 114 -8.50 17.37 -5.67
C CYS A 114 -7.74 17.98 -6.84
N HIS A 115 -6.60 18.61 -6.56
CA HIS A 115 -5.71 19.14 -7.58
C HIS A 115 -4.26 18.84 -7.21
N ILE A 116 -3.62 17.97 -7.99
CA ILE A 116 -2.21 17.60 -7.80
C ILE A 116 -1.44 17.98 -9.06
N ALA A 117 -0.39 18.79 -8.91
CA ALA A 117 0.50 19.12 -10.01
C ALA A 117 1.25 17.84 -10.46
N PRO A 118 1.20 17.46 -11.76
CA PRO A 118 1.90 16.28 -12.26
C PRO A 118 3.39 16.22 -11.89
N ARG A 119 4.10 17.34 -11.96
CA ARG A 119 5.49 17.43 -11.49
C ARG A 119 5.70 17.00 -10.03
N ALA A 120 4.81 17.42 -9.12
CA ALA A 120 4.91 17.12 -7.69
C ALA A 120 4.62 15.63 -7.44
N LEU A 121 3.66 15.09 -8.18
CA LEU A 121 3.33 13.66 -8.16
C LEU A 121 4.50 12.78 -8.58
N VAL A 122 5.16 13.11 -9.69
CA VAL A 122 6.34 12.36 -10.18
C VAL A 122 7.50 12.45 -9.18
N GLN A 123 7.75 13.64 -8.60
CA GLN A 123 8.79 13.82 -7.58
C GLN A 123 8.53 12.99 -6.34
N GLU A 124 7.29 12.97 -5.84
CA GLU A 124 6.91 12.16 -4.68
C GLU A 124 7.02 10.67 -4.98
N CYS A 125 6.59 10.21 -6.16
CA CYS A 125 6.78 8.82 -6.57
C CYS A 125 8.27 8.45 -6.65
N ALA A 126 9.15 9.37 -7.07
CA ALA A 126 10.60 9.13 -7.08
C ALA A 126 11.17 9.08 -5.66
N ARG A 127 10.70 9.95 -4.75
CA ARG A 127 11.07 9.94 -3.32
C ARG A 127 10.69 8.64 -2.63
N ARG A 128 9.60 7.98 -3.06
CA ARG A 128 9.15 6.68 -2.55
C ARG A 128 10.06 5.51 -2.94
N GLY A 129 11.09 5.75 -3.76
CA GLY A 129 12.11 4.78 -4.14
C GLY A 129 11.80 4.05 -5.44
N ASP A 130 12.73 3.19 -5.86
CA ASP A 130 12.57 2.38 -7.06
C ASP A 130 11.48 1.31 -6.86
N PRO A 131 10.40 1.32 -7.67
CA PRO A 131 9.33 0.33 -7.58
C PRO A 131 9.81 -1.12 -7.72
N GLU A 132 10.91 -1.33 -8.45
CA GLU A 132 11.49 -2.66 -8.71
C GLU A 132 12.47 -3.10 -7.62
N SER A 133 12.72 -2.26 -6.61
CA SER A 133 13.69 -2.56 -5.56
C SER A 133 13.16 -3.55 -4.51
N GLY A 134 14.10 -4.34 -3.99
CA GLY A 134 13.87 -5.27 -2.89
C GLY A 134 13.14 -6.54 -3.31
N PRO A 135 12.78 -7.39 -2.33
CA PRO A 135 12.13 -8.67 -2.61
C PRO A 135 10.68 -8.53 -3.08
N TRP A 136 10.07 -7.35 -2.95
CA TRP A 136 8.69 -7.09 -3.37
C TRP A 136 8.63 -5.95 -4.39
N PRO A 137 8.93 -6.20 -5.67
CA PRO A 137 8.68 -5.26 -6.76
C PRO A 137 7.20 -4.88 -6.91
N ALA A 138 6.94 -3.74 -7.54
CA ALA A 138 5.60 -3.18 -7.68
C ALA A 138 4.70 -3.95 -8.66
N ASP A 139 5.26 -4.80 -9.53
CA ASP A 139 4.50 -5.67 -10.44
C ASP A 139 3.93 -6.92 -9.75
N LEU A 140 4.45 -7.30 -8.58
CA LEU A 140 4.00 -8.46 -7.81
C LEU A 140 2.77 -8.19 -6.92
N VAL A 141 2.42 -6.91 -6.70
CA VAL A 141 1.46 -6.50 -5.64
C VAL A 141 0.07 -7.09 -5.76
N ASP A 142 -0.38 -7.42 -6.98
CA ASP A 142 -1.66 -8.06 -7.24
C ASP A 142 -1.54 -9.54 -7.64
N ARG A 143 -0.32 -10.04 -7.86
CA ARG A 143 -0.05 -11.36 -8.43
C ARG A 143 0.38 -12.41 -7.42
N VAL A 144 1.14 -12.00 -6.40
CA VAL A 144 1.78 -12.94 -5.47
C VAL A 144 1.10 -12.87 -4.10
N PRO A 145 0.70 -14.01 -3.52
CA PRO A 145 0.13 -14.03 -2.18
C PRO A 145 1.15 -13.63 -1.11
N VAL A 146 0.70 -12.93 -0.09
CA VAL A 146 1.50 -12.59 1.09
C VAL A 146 1.44 -13.75 2.07
N VAL A 147 2.59 -14.40 2.28
CA VAL A 147 2.70 -15.60 3.10
C VAL A 147 3.38 -15.25 4.43
N PRO A 148 2.69 -15.35 5.58
CA PRO A 148 3.33 -15.17 6.88
C PRO A 148 4.26 -16.35 7.19
N VAL A 149 5.37 -16.08 7.87
CA VAL A 149 6.28 -17.16 8.29
C VAL A 149 5.60 -18.09 9.29
N ARG A 150 5.83 -19.41 9.17
CA ARG A 150 5.23 -20.40 10.08
C ARG A 150 5.66 -20.27 11.54
N ARG A 151 6.89 -19.79 11.78
CA ARG A 151 7.44 -19.66 13.14
C ARG A 151 8.35 -18.46 13.27
N VAL A 152 7.93 -17.53 14.11
CA VAL A 152 8.73 -16.38 14.51
C VAL A 152 9.76 -16.83 15.56
N ARG A 153 11.05 -16.61 15.30
CA ARG A 153 12.14 -16.95 16.24
C ARG A 153 12.41 -15.88 17.30
N ARG A 154 11.70 -14.76 17.26
CA ARG A 154 11.82 -13.62 18.19
C ARG A 154 10.77 -13.68 19.29
N ARG A 155 11.17 -13.36 20.53
CA ARG A 155 10.28 -13.37 21.70
C ARG A 155 9.42 -12.10 21.86
N ARG A 156 9.88 -10.97 21.30
CA ARG A 156 9.16 -9.69 21.29
C ARG A 156 9.34 -9.02 19.94
N LEU A 157 8.26 -8.41 19.46
CA LEU A 157 8.20 -7.63 18.23
C LEU A 157 7.46 -6.34 18.53
N VAL A 158 7.98 -5.23 18.02
CA VAL A 158 7.27 -3.95 18.03
C VAL A 158 6.78 -3.75 16.60
N LEU A 159 5.47 -3.71 16.43
CA LEU A 159 4.81 -3.48 15.15
C LEU A 159 4.01 -2.19 15.24
N THR A 160 3.97 -1.43 14.15
CA THR A 160 2.96 -0.37 14.01
C THR A 160 1.57 -1.00 13.88
N GLY A 161 0.51 -0.25 14.16
CA GLY A 161 -0.86 -0.73 13.95
C GLY A 161 -1.09 -1.23 12.51
N GLY A 162 -0.57 -0.50 11.52
CA GLY A 162 -0.64 -0.89 10.12
C GLY A 162 0.06 -2.21 9.80
N GLN A 163 1.25 -2.43 10.36
CA GLN A 163 1.97 -3.70 10.21
C GLN A 163 1.23 -4.86 10.88
N ALA A 164 0.66 -4.63 12.07
CA ALA A 164 -0.10 -5.66 12.79
C ALA A 164 -1.34 -6.10 12.01
N GLU A 165 -2.07 -5.16 11.42
CA GLU A 165 -3.27 -5.47 10.62
C GLU A 165 -2.93 -6.17 9.30
N VAL A 166 -1.88 -5.72 8.60
CA VAL A 166 -1.41 -6.40 7.37
C VAL A 166 -0.97 -7.83 7.69
N LEU A 167 -0.24 -8.03 8.79
CA LEU A 167 0.18 -9.37 9.21
C LEU A 167 -1.02 -10.24 9.61
N ALA A 168 -2.05 -9.68 10.24
CA ALA A 168 -3.27 -10.38 10.60
C ALA A 168 -4.12 -10.77 9.37
N ALA A 169 -4.10 -9.95 8.32
CA ALA A 169 -4.81 -10.21 7.06
C ALA A 169 -4.06 -11.16 6.10
N ALA A 170 -2.78 -11.41 6.35
CA ALA A 170 -1.94 -12.31 5.54
C ALA A 170 -2.34 -13.78 5.76
N ASP A 171 -3.19 -14.29 4.88
CA ASP A 171 -3.78 -15.63 4.93
C ASP A 171 -3.11 -16.63 3.98
N ALA A 172 -1.94 -16.27 3.43
CA ALA A 172 -1.24 -17.00 2.37
C ALA A 172 -2.01 -17.17 1.05
N ARG A 173 -3.10 -16.40 0.85
CA ARG A 173 -3.92 -16.40 -0.37
C ARG A 173 -4.01 -15.03 -1.00
N ARG A 174 -4.16 -13.98 -0.19
CA ARG A 174 -4.31 -12.61 -0.68
C ARG A 174 -2.97 -12.01 -1.06
N SER A 175 -2.95 -11.32 -2.19
CA SER A 175 -1.85 -10.44 -2.57
C SER A 175 -1.87 -9.15 -1.75
N VAL A 176 -0.84 -8.31 -1.90
CA VAL A 176 -0.75 -7.00 -1.23
C VAL A 176 -1.98 -6.13 -1.57
N ALA A 177 -2.36 -6.08 -2.84
CA ALA A 177 -3.55 -5.38 -3.32
C ALA A 177 -4.84 -5.97 -2.74
N GLY A 178 -4.90 -7.30 -2.60
CA GLY A 178 -6.02 -7.99 -1.95
C GLY A 178 -6.18 -7.59 -0.49
N ILE A 179 -5.07 -7.57 0.27
CA ILE A 179 -5.05 -7.13 1.67
C ILE A 179 -5.45 -5.66 1.78
N GLY A 180 -4.91 -4.78 0.94
CA GLY A 180 -5.27 -3.36 0.92
C GLY A 180 -6.78 -3.15 0.72
N ARG A 181 -7.37 -3.89 -0.22
CA ARG A 181 -8.81 -3.80 -0.50
C ARG A 181 -9.68 -4.27 0.65
N GLU A 182 -9.30 -5.37 1.30
CA GLU A 182 -10.00 -5.90 2.46
C GLU A 182 -9.96 -4.90 3.63
N LEU A 183 -8.76 -4.40 3.94
CA LEU A 183 -8.53 -3.47 5.05
C LEU A 183 -8.99 -2.04 4.79
N GLY A 184 -9.39 -1.69 3.55
CA GLY A 184 -9.74 -0.31 3.21
C GLY A 184 -8.54 0.64 3.23
N ARG A 185 -7.36 0.14 2.84
CA ARG A 185 -6.09 0.88 2.84
C ARG A 185 -5.47 0.97 1.48
N THR A 186 -4.64 1.98 1.26
CA THR A 186 -3.83 2.14 0.05
C THR A 186 -2.93 0.91 -0.16
N THR A 187 -2.83 0.43 -1.39
CA THR A 187 -1.97 -0.72 -1.73
C THR A 187 -0.50 -0.41 -1.47
N TYR A 188 -0.02 0.81 -1.72
CA TYR A 188 1.33 1.26 -1.43
C TYR A 188 1.63 1.19 0.08
N GLY A 189 0.71 1.67 0.92
CA GLY A 189 0.85 1.54 2.37
C GLY A 189 0.97 0.08 2.83
N CYS A 190 0.17 -0.82 2.24
CA CYS A 190 0.30 -2.25 2.49
C CYS A 190 1.62 -2.82 1.95
N LEU A 191 2.10 -2.39 0.78
CA LEU A 191 3.38 -2.80 0.21
C LEU A 191 4.55 -2.43 1.11
N VAL A 192 4.56 -1.20 1.63
CA VAL A 192 5.59 -0.76 2.60
C VAL A 192 5.56 -1.63 3.85
N ALA A 193 4.38 -1.87 4.43
CA ALA A 193 4.24 -2.74 5.58
C ALA A 193 4.72 -4.17 5.29
N VAL A 194 4.40 -4.73 4.12
CA VAL A 194 4.87 -6.06 3.71
C VAL A 194 6.39 -6.09 3.55
N ARG A 195 7.00 -5.07 2.93
CA ARG A 195 8.47 -4.96 2.80
C ARG A 195 9.14 -4.92 4.18
N ASP A 196 8.62 -4.13 5.10
CA ASP A 196 9.14 -4.05 6.48
C ASP A 196 8.99 -5.37 7.24
N LEU A 197 7.82 -6.02 7.13
CA LEU A 197 7.54 -7.30 7.74
C LEU A 197 8.41 -8.42 7.15
N THR A 198 8.69 -8.39 5.85
CA THR A 198 9.66 -9.31 5.21
C THR A 198 11.07 -9.07 5.73
N ALA A 199 11.52 -7.81 5.83
CA ALA A 199 12.82 -7.48 6.43
C ALA A 199 12.92 -7.90 7.91
N ALA A 200 11.81 -7.85 8.65
CA ALA A 200 11.71 -8.33 10.03
C ALA A 200 11.64 -9.87 10.15
N GLY A 201 11.55 -10.60 9.02
CA GLY A 201 11.42 -12.05 8.98
C GLY A 201 10.06 -12.55 9.43
N LEU A 202 9.00 -11.78 9.19
CA LEU A 202 7.61 -12.10 9.53
C LEU A 202 6.75 -12.50 8.32
N ILE A 203 7.16 -12.08 7.13
CA ILE A 203 6.58 -12.49 5.85
C ILE A 203 7.67 -13.14 5.02
N GLU A 204 7.34 -14.26 4.38
CA GLU A 204 8.23 -14.94 3.44
C GLU A 204 8.43 -14.06 2.19
N PRO A 205 9.67 -13.89 1.68
CA PRO A 205 9.87 -13.23 0.40
C PRO A 205 9.20 -14.05 -0.71
N PRO A 206 8.72 -13.42 -1.80
CA PRO A 206 8.06 -14.13 -2.87
C PRO A 206 9.01 -15.14 -3.53
N ALA A 207 8.51 -16.36 -3.76
CA ALA A 207 9.31 -17.42 -4.36
C ALA A 207 9.71 -17.05 -5.79
N GLY A 208 11.00 -17.18 -6.12
CA GLY A 208 11.55 -16.81 -7.44
C GLY A 208 12.39 -15.53 -7.46
N THR A 209 12.31 -14.70 -6.41
CA THR A 209 13.19 -13.54 -6.23
C THR A 209 14.35 -13.91 -5.31
N SER A 210 15.24 -14.79 -5.79
CA SER A 210 16.51 -15.02 -5.10
C SER A 210 17.39 -13.78 -5.25
N VAL A 211 17.26 -12.82 -4.33
CA VAL A 211 18.32 -11.85 -4.12
C VAL A 211 19.51 -12.64 -3.56
N PRO A 212 20.68 -12.67 -4.22
CA PRO A 212 21.84 -13.27 -3.60
C PRO A 212 22.10 -12.48 -2.32
N VAL A 213 21.88 -13.14 -1.18
CA VAL A 213 22.41 -12.65 0.09
C VAL A 213 23.91 -12.53 -0.14
N ALA A 214 24.43 -11.30 -0.17
CA ALA A 214 25.86 -11.08 -0.23
C ALA A 214 26.48 -11.88 0.91
N ALA A 215 27.14 -12.98 0.55
CA ALA A 215 27.79 -13.85 1.49
C ALA A 215 28.80 -12.99 2.23
N ARG A 216 28.61 -12.88 3.54
CA ARG A 216 29.63 -12.35 4.45
C ARG A 216 30.91 -13.15 4.18
N PRO A 217 32.08 -12.54 3.97
CA PRO A 217 33.28 -13.28 3.61
C PRO A 217 33.64 -14.23 4.76
N VAL A 218 33.40 -15.52 4.53
CA VAL A 218 33.92 -16.59 5.37
C VAL A 218 35.36 -16.80 4.96
N ALA A 219 36.29 -16.55 5.90
CA ALA A 219 37.68 -16.90 5.73
C ALA A 219 37.82 -18.41 5.52
N PRO A 220 38.72 -18.88 4.64
CA PRO A 220 38.84 -20.31 4.34
C PRO A 220 39.57 -21.03 5.47
N GLU A 221 38.89 -21.97 6.12
CA GLU A 221 39.57 -23.03 6.88
C GLU A 221 39.81 -24.24 5.98
N PRO A 222 40.96 -24.94 6.14
CA PRO A 222 41.39 -25.97 5.21
C PRO A 222 40.61 -27.27 5.39
N VAL A 223 40.38 -27.92 4.25
CA VAL A 223 39.75 -29.22 4.05
C VAL A 223 40.60 -30.33 4.66
N THR A 224 39.97 -31.23 5.40
CA THR A 224 40.42 -32.62 5.56
C THR A 224 39.25 -33.54 5.23
N ASP A 225 39.41 -34.27 4.13
CA ASP A 225 38.57 -35.40 3.71
C ASP A 225 38.62 -36.52 4.76
N GLU A 226 37.47 -37.17 5.01
CA GLU A 226 37.35 -38.61 4.71
C GLU A 226 35.87 -39.08 4.72
N PRO A 227 35.50 -40.13 3.93
CA PRO A 227 34.12 -40.51 3.65
C PRO A 227 33.71 -41.83 4.32
N VAL A 228 32.50 -41.97 4.87
CA VAL A 228 31.89 -43.31 5.09
C VAL A 228 30.35 -43.32 4.99
N ALA A 229 29.90 -44.07 3.98
CA ALA A 229 28.80 -45.04 3.87
C ALA A 229 27.35 -44.78 4.36
N VAL A 230 26.48 -45.29 3.49
CA VAL A 230 25.02 -45.41 3.49
C VAL A 230 24.52 -46.44 4.52
N ALA A 231 23.41 -46.14 5.20
CA ALA A 231 22.44 -47.17 5.63
C ALA A 231 21.03 -46.57 5.79
N ALA A 232 20.08 -47.14 5.05
CA ALA A 232 18.64 -47.05 5.33
C ALA A 232 18.30 -47.86 6.59
N VAL A 233 17.24 -47.51 7.36
CA VAL A 233 15.97 -48.28 7.47
C VAL A 233 14.90 -47.49 8.27
N SER A 234 13.65 -47.64 7.82
CA SER A 234 12.37 -47.73 8.56
C SER A 234 11.70 -46.50 9.19
N ALA A 235 10.49 -46.24 8.69
CA ALA A 235 9.39 -45.53 9.32
C ALA A 235 8.56 -46.47 10.21
N GLU A 236 7.92 -45.95 11.27
CA GLU A 236 6.51 -46.20 11.63
C GLU A 236 6.04 -45.27 12.79
N PRO A 237 4.70 -45.11 13.00
CA PRO A 237 4.12 -43.83 13.40
C PRO A 237 3.56 -43.74 14.84
N GLY A 238 3.38 -42.49 15.26
CA GLY A 238 2.17 -42.05 16.00
C GLY A 238 2.27 -41.99 17.52
N ARG A 239 2.20 -40.77 18.08
CA ARG A 239 1.47 -40.45 19.33
C ARG A 239 1.07 -38.96 19.35
N LEU A 240 -0.24 -38.70 19.36
CA LEU A 240 -0.84 -37.37 19.61
C LEU A 240 -0.71 -37.01 21.11
N PRO A 241 -0.29 -35.78 21.48
CA PRO A 241 -0.45 -35.31 22.84
C PRO A 241 -1.82 -34.64 23.06
N ARG A 242 -2.40 -35.00 24.21
CA ARG A 242 -3.74 -34.67 24.70
C ARG A 242 -3.92 -33.18 25.02
N ARG A 243 -5.11 -32.69 24.72
CA ARG A 243 -5.67 -31.37 25.04
C ARG A 243 -5.75 -31.16 26.56
N ARG A 244 -5.05 -30.15 27.11
CA ARG A 244 -5.21 -29.66 28.49
C ARG A 244 -5.90 -28.30 28.48
N GLY A 245 -6.88 -28.15 29.37
CA GLY A 245 -7.86 -27.06 29.40
C GLY A 245 -7.28 -25.66 29.57
N ARG A 246 -7.94 -24.70 28.92
CA ARG A 246 -7.73 -23.26 29.10
C ARG A 246 -8.22 -22.85 30.50
N HIS A 247 -7.30 -22.37 31.34
CA HIS A 247 -7.66 -21.41 32.38
C HIS A 247 -7.71 -20.02 31.74
N SER A 248 -8.87 -19.38 31.82
CA SER A 248 -9.09 -17.98 31.44
C SER A 248 -8.48 -17.05 32.50
N ALA A 249 -7.50 -16.25 32.12
CA ALA A 249 -7.03 -15.12 32.91
C ALA A 249 -7.72 -13.82 32.41
N PRO A 250 -7.95 -12.82 33.27
CA PRO A 250 -8.73 -11.63 32.93
C PRO A 250 -7.96 -10.66 32.03
N VAL A 251 -8.71 -9.99 31.16
CA VAL A 251 -8.27 -8.95 30.21
C VAL A 251 -7.91 -7.67 30.98
N PRO A 252 -6.72 -7.05 30.77
CA PRO A 252 -6.45 -5.74 31.33
C PRO A 252 -7.21 -4.67 30.55
N VAL A 253 -7.82 -3.76 31.31
CA VAL A 253 -8.60 -2.61 30.85
C VAL A 253 -7.75 -1.71 29.98
N ALA A 254 -8.28 -1.34 28.80
CA ALA A 254 -7.65 -0.39 27.90
C ALA A 254 -7.37 0.95 28.60
N GLU A 255 -6.12 1.38 28.55
CA GLU A 255 -5.71 2.73 28.93
C GLU A 255 -6.54 3.73 28.10
N ARG A 256 -7.36 4.52 28.80
CA ARG A 256 -8.14 5.59 28.19
C ARG A 256 -7.14 6.67 27.78
N SER A 257 -6.99 6.88 26.47
CA SER A 257 -6.23 8.01 25.94
C SER A 257 -6.78 9.30 26.55
N GLU A 258 -5.90 10.08 27.17
CA GLU A 258 -6.23 11.35 27.79
C GLU A 258 -6.71 12.35 26.72
N PRO A 259 -7.77 13.13 26.98
CA PRO A 259 -8.28 14.09 25.99
C PRO A 259 -7.23 15.17 25.70
N PRO A 260 -7.12 15.63 24.44
CA PRO A 260 -6.13 16.63 24.05
C PRO A 260 -6.36 17.96 24.77
N ASP A 261 -5.25 18.63 25.09
CA ASP A 261 -5.24 19.94 25.76
C ASP A 261 -5.98 20.99 24.92
N ARG A 262 -7.08 21.49 25.49
CA ARG A 262 -7.95 22.48 24.86
C ARG A 262 -7.24 23.81 24.60
N ASP A 263 -6.32 24.21 25.47
CA ASP A 263 -5.62 25.49 25.35
C ASP A 263 -4.57 25.46 24.23
N LEU A 264 -4.04 24.27 23.93
CA LEU A 264 -3.22 24.05 22.74
C LEU A 264 -4.04 24.25 21.46
N LEU A 265 -5.26 23.71 21.41
CA LEU A 265 -6.14 23.81 20.24
C LEU A 265 -6.60 25.25 19.98
N VAL A 266 -6.92 26.01 21.02
CA VAL A 266 -7.30 27.43 20.90
C VAL A 266 -6.14 28.26 20.37
N ARG A 267 -4.91 28.03 20.85
CA ARG A 267 -3.72 28.74 20.34
C ARG A 267 -3.40 28.39 18.90
N LEU A 268 -3.56 27.12 18.52
CA LEU A 268 -3.36 26.67 17.14
C LEU A 268 -4.38 27.32 16.20
N GLN A 269 -5.64 27.41 16.62
CA GLN A 269 -6.68 28.07 15.83
C GLN A 269 -6.35 29.56 15.61
N ALA A 270 -6.00 30.28 16.67
CA ALA A 270 -5.63 31.70 16.56
C ALA A 270 -4.43 31.91 15.62
N ALA A 271 -3.41 31.05 15.71
CA ALA A 271 -2.23 31.14 14.84
C ALA A 271 -2.56 30.84 13.36
N LEU A 272 -3.56 30.01 13.08
CA LEU A 272 -4.01 29.73 11.71
C LEU A 272 -4.87 30.85 11.13
N GLU A 273 -5.67 31.52 11.96
CA GLU A 273 -6.46 32.69 11.55
C GLU A 273 -5.57 33.90 11.22
N GLU A 274 -4.41 34.04 11.86
CA GLU A 274 -3.41 35.09 11.53
C GLU A 274 -2.67 34.85 10.21
N LEU A 275 -2.75 33.64 9.64
CA LEU A 275 -2.09 33.26 8.39
C LEU A 275 -3.02 33.33 7.15
N ALA A 276 -4.29 33.65 7.34
CA ALA A 276 -5.32 33.77 6.29
C ALA A 276 -5.56 35.24 5.91
#